data_AF-Q08TR1-F1
#
_entry.id   AF-Q08TR1-F1
#
_cell.length_a   1.000
_cell.length_b   1.000
_cell.length_c   1.000
_cell.angle_alpha   90.00
_cell.angle_beta   90.00
_cell.angle_gamma   90.00
#
_symmetry.space_group_name_H-M   'P 1'
#
loop_
_entity.id
_entity.type
_entity.pdbx_description
1 polymer ?
#
loop_
_entity_poly.entity_id
_entity_poly.type
_entity_poly.pdbx_seq_one_letter_code
_entity_poly.pdbx_strand_id
1 'polypeptide(L)'
;MKRTLGWLLLGVLSGGCASTRSAEALEDEGRASPSVASNDSAAPPAFDAKAFAAQFPNPAVCERQARRYQSVSRESAWSALKACVEGTPFTQLQALIDRAWAPELRTRPEGAALLAKVVAQRGGSVEGDLRLLHERKLPIFSLSSAIAQPDTYKGRYVLVRAQVGDMRSDGEKSTLWLVEHGLGSVSQERQAGTTRRRDSAFTTTGALDGQTTLGSGNVGGSLAQTELSRDTVTIPSYDNISNETGREALGRLASQDPFLEPGRDFIILARFDGMRTTSGASDEEDEGPRIPVLSIVSYYMPHPLVVY
;
A
#
# COMPACT_ATOMS: atom_id res chain seq x y z
N MET A 1 7.95 55.03 -19.76
CA MET A 1 9.10 55.68 -20.41
C MET A 1 10.19 54.63 -20.67
N LYS A 2 10.49 54.39 -21.96
CA LYS A 2 11.75 53.98 -22.66
C LYS A 2 12.83 53.24 -21.83
N ARG A 3 13.42 52.10 -22.25
CA ARG A 3 14.16 51.75 -23.51
C ARG A 3 14.24 50.21 -23.61
N THR A 4 13.94 49.47 -24.69
CA THR A 4 14.50 49.30 -26.07
C THR A 4 15.95 48.80 -26.21
N LEU A 5 16.07 47.72 -27.01
CA LEU A 5 17.18 47.19 -27.83
C LEU A 5 18.30 46.40 -27.13
N GLY A 6 18.85 45.31 -27.69
CA GLY A 6 18.69 44.81 -29.06
C GLY A 6 19.37 43.45 -29.32
N TRP A 7 19.06 42.92 -30.50
CA TRP A 7 19.62 41.75 -31.17
C TRP A 7 21.12 41.86 -31.46
N LEU A 8 21.82 40.72 -31.55
CA LEU A 8 22.88 40.50 -32.54
C LEU A 8 23.04 38.99 -32.86
N LEU A 9 23.04 38.72 -34.16
CA LEU A 9 23.32 37.46 -34.87
C LEU A 9 24.84 37.29 -35.12
N LEU A 10 25.17 36.09 -35.63
CA LEU A 10 26.32 35.68 -36.47
C LEU A 10 27.55 35.01 -35.82
N GLY A 11 27.88 33.84 -36.39
CA GLY A 11 29.20 33.20 -36.35
C GLY A 11 29.17 31.78 -36.96
N VAL A 12 29.54 31.63 -38.24
CA VAL A 12 29.63 30.38 -39.03
C VAL A 12 31.11 30.06 -39.33
N LEU A 13 31.42 28.78 -39.65
CA LEU A 13 32.59 28.21 -40.36
C LEU A 13 33.87 28.03 -39.51
N SER A 14 34.75 27.03 -39.67
CA SER A 14 34.89 25.84 -40.54
C SER A 14 36.20 25.09 -40.14
N GLY A 15 36.38 23.83 -40.57
CA GLY A 15 37.66 23.08 -40.58
C GLY A 15 37.47 21.61 -40.18
N GLY A 16 37.52 20.60 -41.07
CA GLY A 16 38.70 20.02 -41.75
C GLY A 16 39.10 18.73 -40.99
N CYS A 17 39.35 17.54 -41.53
CA CYS A 17 39.82 17.11 -42.85
C CYS A 17 39.26 15.74 -43.25
N ALA A 18 39.08 15.56 -44.55
CA ALA A 18 38.91 14.29 -45.23
C ALA A 18 40.27 13.59 -45.41
N SER A 19 40.27 12.26 -45.36
CA SER A 19 41.34 11.42 -45.93
C SER A 19 40.73 10.46 -46.93
N THR A 20 40.99 10.74 -48.20
CA THR A 20 40.84 9.84 -49.33
C THR A 20 42.14 9.07 -49.54
N ARG A 21 42.04 7.75 -49.74
CA ARG A 21 42.99 7.00 -50.56
C ARG A 21 42.17 6.12 -51.51
N SER A 22 42.42 6.35 -52.79
CA SER A 22 41.87 5.61 -53.93
C SER A 22 42.76 4.42 -54.27
N ALA A 23 42.23 3.61 -55.19
CA ALA A 23 42.90 2.61 -56.04
C ALA A 23 43.01 1.22 -55.39
N GLU A 24 42.63 0.11 -56.03
CA GLU A 24 42.52 -0.21 -57.45
C GLU A 24 41.51 -1.36 -57.64
N ALA A 25 40.81 -1.33 -58.77
CA ALA A 25 40.02 -2.46 -59.26
C ALA A 25 40.95 -3.44 -59.99
N LEU A 26 40.94 -4.70 -59.57
CA LEU A 26 41.36 -5.85 -60.36
C LEU A 26 40.32 -6.96 -60.13
N GLU A 27 39.62 -7.31 -61.21
CA GLU A 27 38.87 -8.55 -61.32
C GLU A 27 39.88 -9.68 -61.53
N ASP A 28 39.81 -10.73 -60.70
CA ASP A 28 40.36 -12.05 -61.05
C ASP A 28 39.59 -13.16 -60.32
N GLU A 29 39.48 -14.28 -61.02
CA GLU A 29 38.53 -15.37 -60.83
C GLU A 29 38.65 -16.14 -59.50
N GLY A 30 37.50 -16.61 -59.03
CA GLY A 30 37.33 -18.00 -58.60
C GLY A 30 38.23 -18.52 -57.47
N ARG A 31 37.87 -18.22 -56.22
CA ARG A 31 38.16 -19.16 -55.10
C ARG A 31 37.10 -19.09 -54.03
N ALA A 32 36.35 -20.19 -53.90
CA ALA A 32 35.39 -20.42 -52.83
C ALA A 32 36.06 -20.19 -51.47
N SER A 33 35.65 -19.14 -50.78
CA SER A 33 35.99 -18.92 -49.37
C SER A 33 35.13 -19.85 -48.52
N PRO A 34 35.71 -20.58 -47.56
CA PRO A 34 34.92 -21.34 -46.60
C PRO A 34 34.07 -20.35 -45.79
N SER A 35 32.79 -20.65 -45.68
CA SER A 35 31.85 -20.01 -44.76
C SER A 35 32.48 -19.99 -43.37
N VAL A 36 33.01 -18.83 -42.97
CA VAL A 36 33.27 -18.55 -41.56
C VAL A 36 31.88 -18.42 -40.95
N ALA A 37 31.47 -19.48 -40.27
CA ALA A 37 30.28 -19.50 -39.44
C ALA A 37 30.26 -18.21 -38.62
N SER A 38 29.28 -17.36 -38.89
CA SER A 38 28.88 -16.30 -37.99
C SER A 38 28.63 -16.97 -36.65
N ASN A 39 29.56 -16.82 -35.71
CA ASN A 39 29.26 -17.04 -34.31
C ASN A 39 28.08 -16.11 -34.03
N ASP A 40 26.91 -16.72 -33.86
CA ASP A 40 25.76 -16.07 -33.24
C ASP A 40 26.30 -15.27 -32.07
N SER A 41 26.22 -13.95 -32.22
CA SER A 41 26.43 -13.04 -31.11
C SER A 41 25.29 -13.30 -30.14
N ALA A 42 25.48 -14.30 -29.29
CA ALA A 42 24.63 -14.55 -28.15
C ALA A 42 24.58 -13.23 -27.39
N ALA A 43 23.43 -12.56 -27.46
CA ALA A 43 23.15 -11.40 -26.65
C ALA A 43 23.56 -11.76 -25.20
N PRO A 44 24.19 -10.83 -24.46
CA PRO A 44 24.54 -11.09 -23.07
C PRO A 44 23.28 -11.61 -22.35
N PRO A 45 23.42 -12.64 -21.48
CA PRO A 45 22.26 -13.26 -20.86
C PRO A 45 21.40 -12.18 -20.20
N ALA A 46 20.13 -12.14 -20.59
CA ALA A 46 19.17 -11.20 -20.03
C ALA A 46 19.15 -11.39 -18.51
N PHE A 47 19.13 -10.28 -17.76
CA PHE A 47 19.10 -10.32 -16.31
C PHE A 47 17.85 -11.07 -15.82
N ASP A 48 18.05 -12.19 -15.13
CA ASP A 48 16.96 -12.97 -14.54
C ASP A 48 16.61 -12.44 -13.14
N ALA A 49 15.57 -11.61 -13.08
CA ALA A 49 15.08 -11.02 -11.85
C ALA A 49 14.52 -12.06 -10.85
N LYS A 50 13.94 -13.16 -11.32
CA LYS A 50 13.39 -14.21 -10.45
C LYS A 50 14.50 -15.01 -9.81
N ALA A 51 15.52 -15.39 -10.58
CA ALA A 51 16.72 -16.03 -10.04
C ALA A 51 17.46 -15.12 -9.07
N PHE A 52 17.50 -13.80 -9.32
CA PHE A 52 18.05 -12.84 -8.38
C PHE A 52 17.27 -12.84 -7.05
N ALA A 53 15.94 -12.73 -7.08
CA ALA A 53 15.13 -12.71 -5.87
C ALA A 53 15.22 -14.03 -5.08
N ALA A 54 15.32 -15.18 -5.77
CA ALA A 54 15.46 -16.49 -5.14
C ALA A 54 16.75 -16.62 -4.30
N GLN A 55 17.80 -15.87 -4.62
CA GLN A 55 19.04 -15.85 -3.82
C GLN A 55 18.89 -15.14 -2.48
N PHE A 56 17.86 -14.28 -2.33
CA PHE A 56 17.65 -13.46 -1.14
C PHE A 56 16.22 -13.62 -0.58
N PRO A 57 15.94 -14.69 0.19
CA PRO A 57 14.61 -14.95 0.75
C PRO A 57 14.11 -13.87 1.72
N ASN A 58 15.03 -13.09 2.31
CA ASN A 58 14.65 -11.99 3.20
C ASN A 58 14.35 -10.72 2.37
N PRO A 59 13.11 -10.16 2.43
CA PRO A 59 12.70 -9.00 1.65
C PRO A 59 13.64 -7.79 1.80
N ALA A 60 14.08 -7.52 3.03
CA ALA A 60 14.96 -6.40 3.35
C ALA A 60 16.35 -6.55 2.70
N VAL A 61 16.85 -7.79 2.70
CA VAL A 61 18.14 -8.12 2.10
C VAL A 61 18.03 -8.03 0.58
N CYS A 62 16.95 -8.55 0.01
CA CYS A 62 16.68 -8.53 -1.43
C CYS A 62 16.63 -7.10 -1.97
N GLU A 63 15.84 -6.20 -1.36
CA GLU A 63 15.79 -4.78 -1.72
C GLU A 63 17.17 -4.14 -1.66
N ARG A 64 17.92 -4.38 -0.57
CA ARG A 64 19.22 -3.76 -0.38
C ARG A 64 20.22 -4.20 -1.45
N GLN A 65 20.15 -5.45 -1.90
CA GLN A 65 21.00 -5.94 -3.00
C GLN A 65 20.53 -5.37 -4.34
N ALA A 66 19.22 -5.30 -4.60
CA ALA A 66 18.68 -4.66 -5.80
C ALA A 66 19.13 -3.19 -5.89
N ARG A 67 19.12 -2.46 -4.77
CA ARG A 67 19.57 -1.08 -4.67
C ARG A 67 21.07 -0.93 -4.97
N ARG A 68 21.91 -1.84 -4.48
CA ARG A 68 23.35 -1.86 -4.83
C ARG A 68 23.57 -2.05 -6.33
N TYR A 69 22.70 -2.85 -6.97
CA TYR A 69 22.75 -3.13 -8.40
C TYR A 69 22.41 -1.92 -9.28
N GLN A 70 21.81 -0.86 -8.74
CA GLN A 70 21.51 0.36 -9.51
C GLN A 70 22.76 1.01 -10.13
N SER A 71 23.91 0.85 -9.47
CA SER A 71 25.20 1.35 -9.98
C SER A 71 25.66 0.63 -11.26
N VAL A 72 25.18 -0.60 -11.47
CA VAL A 72 25.49 -1.43 -12.65
C VAL A 72 24.45 -1.18 -13.74
N SER A 73 23.15 -1.33 -13.40
CA SER A 73 22.04 -1.13 -14.32
C SER A 73 20.78 -0.77 -13.55
N ARG A 74 20.20 0.41 -13.84
CA ARG A 74 18.93 0.84 -13.23
C ARG A 74 17.75 -0.04 -13.63
N GLU A 75 17.70 -0.50 -14.89
CA GLU A 75 16.60 -1.35 -15.36
C GLU A 75 16.62 -2.71 -14.68
N SER A 76 17.79 -3.34 -14.59
CA SER A 76 17.97 -4.62 -13.92
C SER A 76 17.74 -4.50 -12.40
N ALA A 77 18.16 -3.39 -11.79
CA ALA A 77 17.87 -3.12 -10.39
C ALA A 77 16.36 -2.96 -10.13
N TRP A 78 15.64 -2.28 -11.03
CA TRP A 78 14.19 -2.15 -10.96
C TRP A 78 13.48 -3.49 -11.11
N SER A 79 13.88 -4.31 -12.08
CA SER A 79 13.28 -5.65 -12.25
C SER A 79 13.57 -6.57 -11.06
N ALA A 80 14.79 -6.51 -10.51
CA ALA A 80 15.16 -7.19 -9.27
C ALA A 80 14.25 -6.77 -8.10
N LEU A 81 14.04 -5.46 -7.90
CA LEU A 81 13.16 -4.94 -6.86
C LEU A 81 11.72 -5.47 -7.00
N LYS A 82 11.17 -5.45 -8.22
CA LYS A 82 9.83 -6.00 -8.48
C LYS A 82 9.77 -7.47 -8.08
N ALA A 83 10.76 -8.27 -8.48
CA ALA A 83 10.82 -9.69 -8.12
C ALA A 83 10.95 -9.90 -6.59
N CYS A 84 11.70 -9.05 -5.89
CA CYS A 84 11.78 -9.08 -4.43
C CYS A 84 10.41 -8.87 -3.75
N VAL A 85 9.64 -7.87 -4.21
CA VAL A 85 8.30 -7.56 -3.67
C VAL A 85 7.25 -8.60 -4.09
N GLU A 86 7.44 -9.24 -5.24
CA GLU A 86 6.56 -10.30 -5.72
C GLU A 86 6.75 -11.62 -4.97
N GLY A 87 7.99 -12.03 -4.72
CA GLY A 87 8.31 -13.32 -4.12
C GLY A 87 8.16 -13.38 -2.60
N THR A 88 8.07 -12.25 -1.90
CA THR A 88 8.08 -12.19 -0.44
C THR A 88 7.09 -11.15 0.11
N PRO A 89 6.59 -11.32 1.35
CA PRO A 89 5.75 -10.31 2.01
C PRO A 89 6.60 -9.09 2.40
N PHE A 90 6.73 -8.13 1.49
CA PHE A 90 7.55 -6.94 1.66
C PHE A 90 6.76 -5.83 2.35
N THR A 91 7.04 -5.57 3.64
CA THR A 91 6.31 -4.55 4.42
C THR A 91 7.09 -3.25 4.63
N GLN A 92 8.30 -3.12 4.09
CA GLN A 92 9.22 -2.02 4.37
C GLN A 92 9.01 -0.82 3.43
N LEU A 93 7.86 -0.16 3.55
CA LEU A 93 7.51 0.98 2.68
C LEU A 93 8.56 2.09 2.72
N GLN A 94 9.13 2.40 3.89
CA GLN A 94 10.16 3.44 4.01
C GLN A 94 11.41 3.17 3.17
N ALA A 95 11.83 1.91 3.06
CA ALA A 95 12.97 1.53 2.22
C ALA A 95 12.66 1.73 0.74
N LEU A 96 11.42 1.46 0.33
CA LEU A 96 10.96 1.64 -1.03
C LEU A 96 10.84 3.12 -1.42
N ILE A 97 10.31 3.97 -0.54
CA ILE A 97 10.08 5.40 -0.84
C ILE A 97 11.32 6.27 -0.56
N ASP A 98 12.43 5.66 -0.18
CA ASP A 98 13.70 6.36 0.00
C ASP A 98 14.23 6.88 -1.34
N ARG A 99 15.21 7.79 -1.27
CA ARG A 99 15.75 8.52 -2.43
C ARG A 99 16.26 7.61 -3.55
N ALA A 100 16.66 6.38 -3.24
CA ALA A 100 17.21 5.45 -4.21
C ALA A 100 16.20 5.01 -5.28
N TRP A 101 14.91 4.94 -4.96
CA TRP A 101 13.87 4.48 -5.90
C TRP A 101 12.87 5.58 -6.27
N ALA A 102 12.97 6.76 -5.63
CA ALA A 102 12.06 7.87 -5.85
C ALA A 102 11.93 8.31 -7.32
N PRO A 103 13.00 8.36 -8.15
CA PRO A 103 12.85 8.65 -9.58
C PRO A 103 11.98 7.62 -10.29
N GLU A 104 12.30 6.35 -10.13
CA GLU A 104 11.62 5.22 -10.79
C GLU A 104 10.16 5.13 -10.36
N LEU A 105 9.86 5.33 -9.07
CA LEU A 105 8.50 5.32 -8.53
C LEU A 105 7.63 6.48 -9.04
N ARG A 106 8.22 7.61 -9.44
CA ARG A 106 7.47 8.76 -9.99
C ARG A 106 7.23 8.65 -11.48
N THR A 107 8.19 8.09 -12.23
CA THR A 107 8.15 8.09 -13.69
C THR A 107 7.56 6.83 -14.27
N ARG A 108 7.69 5.68 -13.58
CA ARG A 108 7.21 4.39 -14.10
C ARG A 108 5.75 4.15 -13.71
N PRO A 109 4.88 3.74 -14.66
CA PRO A 109 3.48 3.43 -14.35
C PRO A 109 3.34 2.27 -13.36
N GLU A 110 4.24 1.29 -13.43
CA GLU A 110 4.29 0.15 -12.51
C GLU A 110 4.66 0.54 -11.07
N GLY A 111 5.26 1.71 -10.87
CA GLY A 111 5.66 2.17 -9.54
C GLY A 111 4.46 2.35 -8.61
N ALA A 112 3.35 2.85 -9.12
CA ALA A 112 2.12 3.00 -8.35
C ALA A 112 1.52 1.63 -7.94
N ALA A 113 1.53 0.66 -8.85
CA ALA A 113 1.07 -0.70 -8.57
C ALA A 113 1.95 -1.40 -7.52
N LEU A 114 3.27 -1.22 -7.62
CA LEU A 114 4.22 -1.73 -6.62
C LEU A 114 3.94 -1.17 -5.23
N LEU A 115 3.70 0.15 -5.12
CA LEU A 115 3.35 0.80 -3.87
C LEU A 115 2.03 0.29 -3.31
N ALA A 116 0.99 0.16 -4.14
CA ALA A 116 -0.30 -0.38 -3.74
C ALA A 116 -0.18 -1.82 -3.18
N LYS A 117 0.66 -2.65 -3.80
CA LYS A 117 0.96 -4.01 -3.31
C LYS A 117 1.63 -3.99 -1.94
N VAL A 118 2.63 -3.13 -1.73
CA VAL A 118 3.30 -3.01 -0.43
C VAL A 118 2.35 -2.48 0.65
N VAL A 119 1.48 -1.53 0.32
CA VAL A 119 0.42 -1.06 1.24
C VAL A 119 -0.52 -2.20 1.62
N ALA A 120 -0.93 -3.03 0.65
CA ALA A 120 -1.73 -4.21 0.93
C ALA A 120 -1.00 -5.24 1.81
N GLN A 121 0.28 -5.50 1.54
CA GLN A 121 1.14 -6.34 2.38
C GLN A 121 1.33 -5.79 3.79
N ARG A 122 1.19 -4.47 3.98
CA ARG A 122 1.20 -3.74 5.27
C ARG A 122 -0.17 -3.66 5.95
N GLY A 123 -1.17 -4.37 5.45
CA GLY A 123 -2.49 -4.48 6.07
C GLY A 123 -3.48 -3.40 5.61
N GLY A 124 -3.05 -2.53 4.69
CA GLY A 124 -3.97 -1.62 4.01
C GLY A 124 -4.35 -0.36 4.78
N SER A 125 -3.45 0.18 5.61
CA SER A 125 -3.64 1.51 6.22
C SER A 125 -3.39 2.61 5.18
N VAL A 126 -4.39 2.85 4.33
CA VAL A 126 -4.27 3.77 3.19
C VAL A 126 -3.93 5.19 3.64
N GLU A 127 -4.61 5.74 4.65
CA GLU A 127 -4.37 7.10 5.12
C GLU A 127 -2.95 7.28 5.72
N GLY A 128 -2.53 6.33 6.56
CA GLY A 128 -1.21 6.34 7.18
C GLY A 128 -0.08 6.21 6.16
N ASP A 129 -0.22 5.29 5.20
CA ASP A 129 0.78 5.08 4.17
C ASP A 129 0.79 6.22 3.13
N LEU A 130 -0.38 6.78 2.74
CA LEU A 130 -0.45 7.94 1.84
C LEU A 130 0.27 9.16 2.41
N ARG A 131 0.21 9.40 3.72
CA ARG A 131 0.98 10.47 4.37
C ARG A 131 2.48 10.33 4.10
N LEU A 132 3.02 9.11 4.26
CA LEU A 132 4.43 8.81 3.98
C LEU A 132 4.77 9.01 2.49
N LEU A 133 3.86 8.63 1.59
CA LEU A 133 4.03 8.82 0.15
C LEU A 133 4.07 10.31 -0.24
N HIS A 134 3.21 11.14 0.37
CA HIS A 134 3.14 12.57 0.12
C HIS A 134 4.34 13.34 0.65
N GLU A 135 4.91 12.95 1.79
CA GLU A 135 6.19 13.48 2.28
C GLU A 135 7.34 13.30 1.27
N ARG A 136 7.23 12.28 0.41
CA ARG A 136 8.18 11.99 -0.68
C ARG A 136 7.71 12.47 -2.04
N LYS A 137 6.62 13.25 -2.11
CA LYS A 137 6.03 13.82 -3.34
C LYS A 137 5.73 12.73 -4.38
N LEU A 138 5.17 11.60 -3.95
CA LEU A 138 4.67 10.55 -4.85
C LEU A 138 3.21 10.85 -5.24
N PRO A 139 2.84 10.77 -6.53
CA PRO A 139 1.56 11.27 -7.05
C PRO A 139 0.42 10.23 -6.94
N ILE A 140 0.20 9.70 -5.74
CA ILE A 140 -0.92 8.80 -5.42
C ILE A 140 -1.75 9.47 -4.35
N PHE A 141 -3.07 9.54 -4.53
CA PHE A 141 -3.95 10.35 -3.68
C PHE A 141 -5.05 9.52 -3.01
N SER A 142 -5.68 10.07 -1.99
CA SER A 142 -6.87 9.50 -1.34
C SER A 142 -8.12 9.78 -2.16
N LEU A 143 -9.14 8.92 -2.06
CA LEU A 143 -10.44 9.16 -2.69
C LEU A 143 -11.10 10.45 -2.19
N SER A 144 -11.01 10.75 -0.89
CA SER A 144 -11.54 11.98 -0.30
C SER A 144 -11.00 13.26 -0.97
N SER A 145 -9.68 13.35 -1.14
CA SER A 145 -9.03 14.48 -1.85
C SER A 145 -9.51 14.60 -3.30
N ALA A 146 -9.67 13.46 -3.99
CA ALA A 146 -10.13 13.45 -5.38
C ALA A 146 -11.59 13.93 -5.52
N ILE A 147 -12.47 13.54 -4.59
CA ILE A 147 -13.86 14.02 -4.53
C ILE A 147 -13.91 15.52 -4.21
N ALA A 148 -13.06 16.01 -3.31
CA ALA A 148 -13.04 17.41 -2.91
C ALA A 148 -12.58 18.35 -4.03
N GLN A 149 -11.68 17.90 -4.92
CA GLN A 149 -11.18 18.69 -6.05
C GLN A 149 -11.13 17.87 -7.35
N PRO A 150 -12.30 17.52 -7.94
CA PRO A 150 -12.36 16.56 -9.05
C PRO A 150 -11.53 16.95 -10.27
N ASP A 151 -11.54 18.23 -10.64
CA ASP A 151 -10.83 18.72 -11.82
C ASP A 151 -9.30 18.62 -11.66
N THR A 152 -8.80 18.84 -10.45
CA THR A 152 -7.36 18.76 -10.12
C THR A 152 -6.85 17.32 -10.15
N TYR A 153 -7.67 16.38 -9.66
CA TYR A 153 -7.30 14.98 -9.52
C TYR A 153 -7.72 14.09 -10.69
N LYS A 154 -8.45 14.64 -11.68
CA LYS A 154 -8.83 13.91 -12.88
C LYS A 154 -7.61 13.33 -13.60
N GLY A 155 -7.66 12.03 -13.85
CA GLY A 155 -6.61 11.25 -14.46
C GLY A 155 -5.44 10.90 -13.54
N ARG A 156 -5.46 11.26 -12.25
CA ARG A 156 -4.42 10.90 -11.27
C ARG A 156 -4.73 9.56 -10.61
N TYR A 157 -3.68 8.95 -10.03
CA TYR A 157 -3.83 7.71 -9.28
C TYR A 157 -4.44 7.98 -7.91
N VAL A 158 -5.43 7.17 -7.56
CA VAL A 158 -6.07 7.12 -6.25
C VAL A 158 -5.86 5.72 -5.68
N LEU A 159 -5.49 5.66 -4.41
CA LEU A 159 -5.41 4.44 -3.63
C LEU A 159 -6.58 4.43 -2.65
N VAL A 160 -7.34 3.35 -2.63
CA VAL A 160 -8.49 3.18 -1.76
C VAL A 160 -8.50 1.78 -1.18
N ARG A 161 -8.85 1.65 0.10
CA ARG A 161 -9.26 0.38 0.67
C ARG A 161 -10.76 0.33 0.54
N ALA A 162 -11.27 -0.63 -0.21
CA ALA A 162 -12.70 -0.72 -0.45
C ALA A 162 -13.19 -2.15 -0.40
N GLN A 163 -14.40 -2.31 0.12
CA GLN A 163 -15.18 -3.52 -0.05
C GLN A 163 -15.89 -3.45 -1.41
N VAL A 164 -15.83 -4.55 -2.16
CA VAL A 164 -16.58 -4.68 -3.42
C VAL A 164 -18.04 -4.96 -3.08
N GLY A 165 -18.93 -4.08 -3.51
CA GLY A 165 -20.38 -4.28 -3.42
C GLY A 165 -20.91 -5.00 -4.65
N ASP A 166 -22.00 -4.49 -5.22
CA ASP A 166 -22.62 -5.07 -6.41
C ASP A 166 -21.76 -4.92 -7.67
N MET A 167 -21.68 -5.99 -8.46
CA MET A 167 -21.07 -6.00 -9.78
C MET A 167 -22.15 -5.97 -10.85
N ARG A 168 -22.12 -4.96 -11.73
CA ARG A 168 -22.92 -4.90 -12.95
C ARG A 168 -22.01 -5.08 -14.16
N SER A 169 -22.21 -6.17 -14.88
CA SER A 169 -21.59 -6.43 -16.17
C SER A 169 -22.51 -5.95 -17.29
N ASP A 170 -22.04 -5.01 -18.11
CA ASP A 170 -22.70 -4.62 -19.36
C ASP A 170 -21.80 -5.03 -20.52
N GLY A 171 -22.07 -6.21 -21.10
CA GLY A 171 -21.22 -6.85 -22.08
C GLY A 171 -19.82 -7.15 -21.53
N GLU A 172 -18.79 -6.61 -22.18
CA GLU A 172 -17.38 -6.83 -21.83
C GLU A 172 -16.88 -5.90 -20.70
N LYS A 173 -17.64 -4.85 -20.37
CA LYS A 173 -17.26 -3.87 -19.35
C LYS A 173 -17.95 -4.20 -18.02
N SER A 174 -17.13 -4.48 -17.01
CA SER A 174 -17.62 -4.67 -15.65
C SER A 174 -17.52 -3.38 -14.84
N THR A 175 -18.62 -3.02 -14.18
CA THR A 175 -18.70 -1.93 -13.21
C THR A 175 -18.96 -2.48 -11.82
N LEU A 176 -18.20 -1.99 -10.85
CA LEU A 176 -18.25 -2.40 -9.46
C LEU A 176 -18.69 -1.22 -8.59
N TRP A 177 -19.58 -1.48 -7.65
CA TRP A 177 -19.78 -0.59 -6.52
C TRP A 177 -18.63 -0.80 -5.53
N LEU A 178 -17.96 0.27 -5.12
CA LEU A 178 -16.87 0.23 -4.16
C LEU A 178 -17.24 1.07 -2.95
N VAL A 179 -17.26 0.46 -1.77
CA VAL A 179 -17.48 1.15 -0.49
C VAL A 179 -16.13 1.35 0.17
N GLU A 180 -15.73 2.59 0.47
CA GLU A 180 -14.42 2.87 1.08
C GLU A 180 -14.42 2.56 2.58
N HIS A 181 -13.42 1.80 3.02
CA HIS A 181 -13.18 1.47 4.42
C HIS A 181 -11.89 2.11 4.94
N GLY A 182 -11.96 2.68 6.14
CA GLY A 182 -10.83 3.09 6.94
C GLY A 182 -10.34 1.93 7.81
N LEU A 183 -9.04 1.94 8.14
CA LEU A 183 -8.45 1.01 9.10
C LEU A 183 -8.21 1.76 10.42
N GLY A 184 -8.94 1.37 11.46
CA GLY A 184 -8.73 1.83 12.83
C GLY A 184 -8.16 0.73 13.71
N SER A 185 -7.76 1.09 14.93
CA SER A 185 -7.35 0.16 15.97
C SER A 185 -8.22 0.36 17.21
N VAL A 186 -8.76 -0.71 17.79
CA VAL A 186 -9.45 -0.68 19.08
C VAL A 186 -8.58 -1.36 20.12
N SER A 187 -8.34 -0.67 21.24
CA SER A 187 -7.67 -1.26 22.39
C SER A 187 -8.64 -2.16 23.15
N GLN A 188 -8.28 -3.42 23.35
CA GLN A 188 -8.91 -4.34 24.26
C GLN A 188 -7.94 -4.71 25.37
N GLU A 189 -8.40 -4.72 26.63
CA GLU A 189 -7.59 -5.27 27.70
C GLU A 189 -7.60 -6.79 27.62
N ARG A 190 -6.45 -7.38 27.31
CA ARG A 190 -6.26 -8.82 27.36
C ARG A 190 -5.60 -9.17 28.68
N GLN A 191 -6.22 -10.10 29.42
CA GLN A 191 -5.60 -10.61 30.63
C GLN A 191 -4.27 -11.28 30.30
N ALA A 192 -3.20 -10.82 30.94
CA ALA A 192 -1.87 -11.39 30.81
C ALA A 192 -1.44 -12.00 32.14
N GLY A 193 -0.98 -13.25 32.10
CA GLY A 193 -0.49 -13.94 33.28
C GLY A 193 -1.58 -14.52 34.17
N THR A 194 -1.22 -14.84 35.41
CA THR A 194 -2.07 -15.59 36.34
C THR A 194 -2.92 -14.66 37.20
N THR A 195 -4.20 -15.02 37.39
CA THR A 195 -5.08 -14.36 38.36
C THR A 195 -4.66 -14.77 39.77
N ARG A 196 -4.38 -13.81 40.65
CA ARG A 196 -4.23 -14.11 42.09
C ARG A 196 -5.57 -13.87 42.77
N ARG A 197 -6.07 -14.91 43.45
CA ARG A 197 -7.25 -14.84 44.32
C ARG A 197 -6.78 -14.95 45.76
N ARG A 198 -7.18 -14.01 46.61
CA ARG A 198 -6.92 -14.02 48.04
C ARG A 198 -8.25 -14.01 48.78
N ASP A 199 -8.49 -15.07 49.53
CA ASP A 199 -9.67 -15.21 50.39
C ASP A 199 -9.17 -15.00 51.82
N SER A 200 -9.64 -13.94 52.48
CA SER A 200 -9.36 -13.69 53.89
C SER A 200 -10.66 -13.74 54.68
N ALA A 201 -10.76 -14.72 55.58
CA ALA A 201 -11.84 -14.79 56.55
C ALA A 201 -11.34 -14.23 57.88
N PHE A 202 -12.05 -13.23 58.41
CA PHE A 202 -11.78 -12.67 59.73
C PHE A 202 -13.00 -12.91 60.62
N THR A 203 -12.77 -13.58 61.74
CA THR A 203 -13.80 -13.81 62.76
C THR A 203 -13.42 -13.04 64.00
N THR A 204 -14.24 -12.05 64.35
CA THR A 204 -14.14 -11.35 65.64
C THR A 204 -15.25 -11.86 66.55
N THR A 205 -14.86 -12.38 67.72
CA THR A 205 -15.77 -12.72 68.79
C THR A 205 -15.66 -11.66 69.88
N GLY A 206 -16.81 -11.15 70.33
CA GLY A 206 -16.89 -10.22 71.44
C GLY A 206 -17.88 -10.75 72.47
N ALA A 207 -17.49 -10.74 73.74
CA ALA A 207 -18.40 -10.97 74.84
C ALA A 207 -18.63 -9.63 75.56
N LEU A 208 -19.88 -9.27 75.76
CA LEU A 208 -20.26 -8.14 76.61
C LEU A 208 -20.86 -8.71 77.88
N ASP A 209 -20.13 -8.55 78.99
CA ASP A 209 -20.63 -8.93 80.31
C ASP A 209 -21.57 -7.82 80.81
N GLY A 210 -22.83 -8.18 81.03
CA GLY A 210 -23.87 -7.25 81.45
C GLY A 210 -24.56 -7.74 82.72
N GLN A 211 -24.71 -6.84 83.69
CA GLN A 211 -25.46 -7.13 84.91
C GLN A 211 -26.91 -6.71 84.73
N THR A 212 -27.82 -7.67 84.58
CA THR A 212 -29.26 -7.39 84.47
C THR A 212 -29.91 -7.47 85.85
N THR A 213 -31.05 -6.79 86.04
CA THR A 213 -31.77 -6.74 87.32
C THR A 213 -32.35 -8.08 87.78
N LEU A 214 -32.19 -9.15 86.99
CA LEU A 214 -32.62 -10.52 87.27
C LEU A 214 -31.44 -11.53 87.37
N GLY A 215 -30.19 -11.07 87.29
CA GLY A 215 -28.97 -11.90 87.39
C GLY A 215 -27.91 -11.56 86.33
N SER A 216 -26.68 -12.00 86.55
CA SER A 216 -25.58 -11.87 85.58
C SER A 216 -25.74 -12.88 84.45
N GLY A 217 -25.69 -12.42 83.20
CA GLY A 217 -25.68 -13.28 82.02
C GLY A 217 -24.74 -12.73 80.96
N ASN A 218 -24.02 -13.61 80.28
CA ASN A 218 -23.08 -13.23 79.23
C ASN A 218 -23.76 -13.37 77.87
N VAL A 219 -23.79 -12.28 77.09
CA VAL A 219 -24.24 -12.31 75.69
C VAL A 219 -22.99 -12.22 74.82
N GLY A 220 -22.61 -13.36 74.23
CA GLY A 220 -21.55 -13.42 73.23
C GLY A 220 -22.10 -13.18 71.83
N GLY A 221 -21.43 -12.34 71.05
CA GLY A 221 -21.67 -12.16 69.62
C GLY A 221 -20.43 -12.53 68.82
N SER A 222 -20.61 -13.17 67.66
CA SER A 222 -19.53 -13.38 66.69
C SER A 222 -19.89 -12.68 65.38
N LEU A 223 -18.92 -11.96 64.82
CA LEU A 223 -18.99 -11.39 63.48
C LEU A 223 -17.95 -12.11 62.62
N ALA A 224 -18.40 -12.86 61.64
CA ALA A 224 -17.57 -13.43 60.61
C ALA A 224 -17.67 -12.56 59.35
N GLN A 225 -16.54 -12.02 58.90
CA GLN A 225 -16.43 -11.29 57.65
C GLN A 225 -15.51 -12.04 56.69
N THR A 226 -16.00 -12.30 55.49
CA THR A 226 -15.21 -12.90 54.42
C THR A 226 -14.93 -11.82 53.39
N GLU A 227 -13.65 -11.53 53.18
CA GLU A 227 -13.18 -10.63 52.13
C GLU A 227 -12.56 -11.45 50.99
N LEU A 228 -13.01 -11.17 49.77
CA LEU A 228 -12.52 -11.78 48.54
C LEU A 228 -11.80 -10.69 47.73
N SER A 229 -10.48 -10.83 47.57
CA SER A 229 -9.69 -9.95 46.71
C SER A 229 -9.16 -10.72 45.50
N ARG A 230 -9.25 -10.12 44.31
CA ARG A 230 -8.79 -10.69 43.04
C ARG A 230 -7.92 -9.68 42.31
N ASP A 231 -6.65 -10.04 42.12
CA ASP A 231 -5.68 -9.25 41.35
C ASP A 231 -5.50 -9.89 39.96
N THR A 232 -5.74 -9.10 38.91
CA THR A 232 -5.50 -9.49 37.51
C THR A 232 -4.57 -8.49 36.84
N VAL A 233 -3.56 -8.99 36.12
CA VAL A 233 -2.74 -8.16 35.24
C VAL A 233 -3.37 -8.16 33.85
N THR A 234 -3.72 -6.98 33.34
CA THR A 234 -4.19 -6.80 31.95
C THR A 234 -3.11 -6.07 31.15
N ILE A 235 -2.93 -6.46 29.89
CA ILE A 235 -2.13 -5.73 28.91
C ILE A 235 -3.06 -5.22 27.80
N PRO A 236 -2.84 -4.02 27.27
CA PRO A 236 -3.56 -3.56 26.10
C PRO A 236 -3.16 -4.44 24.89
N SER A 237 -4.15 -5.12 24.33
CA SER A 237 -4.13 -5.71 22.99
C SER A 237 -4.83 -4.74 22.05
N TYR A 238 -4.38 -4.65 20.81
CA TYR A 238 -5.05 -3.83 19.81
C TYR A 238 -5.56 -4.74 18.69
N ASP A 239 -6.82 -4.57 18.31
CA ASP A 239 -7.41 -5.25 17.17
C ASP A 239 -7.66 -4.25 16.05
N ASN A 240 -7.30 -4.63 14.83
CA ASN A 240 -7.54 -3.83 13.64
C ASN A 240 -9.02 -3.95 13.25
N ILE A 241 -9.72 -2.81 13.14
CA ILE A 241 -11.11 -2.75 12.68
C ILE A 241 -11.20 -2.02 11.35
N SER A 242 -11.93 -2.62 10.41
CA SER A 242 -12.27 -2.03 9.11
C SER A 242 -13.63 -1.37 9.24
N ASN A 243 -13.70 -0.04 9.12
CA ASN A 243 -14.95 0.72 9.24
C ASN A 243 -15.26 1.45 7.94
N GLU A 244 -16.52 1.40 7.52
CA GLU A 244 -17.01 2.20 6.40
C GLU A 244 -16.81 3.69 6.66
N THR A 245 -16.32 4.39 5.65
CA THR A 245 -16.10 5.85 5.72
C THR A 245 -17.30 6.66 5.22
N GLY A 246 -18.33 5.98 4.71
CA GLY A 246 -19.48 6.59 4.04
C GLY A 246 -19.19 7.10 2.61
N ARG A 247 -17.98 6.86 2.08
CA ARG A 247 -17.60 7.23 0.72
C ARG A 247 -17.74 6.03 -0.21
N GLU A 248 -18.34 6.26 -1.37
CA GLU A 248 -18.61 5.24 -2.37
C GLU A 248 -18.06 5.66 -3.72
N ALA A 249 -17.73 4.69 -4.57
CA ALA A 249 -17.23 4.93 -5.91
C ALA A 249 -17.68 3.85 -6.90
N LEU A 250 -17.76 4.23 -8.18
CA LEU A 250 -17.98 3.30 -9.29
C LEU A 250 -16.64 2.90 -9.89
N GLY A 251 -16.19 1.68 -9.63
CA GLY A 251 -15.03 1.07 -10.25
C GLY A 251 -15.35 0.51 -11.64
N ARG A 252 -14.51 0.79 -12.63
CA ARG A 252 -14.55 0.21 -13.97
C ARG A 252 -13.37 -0.72 -14.15
N LEU A 253 -13.64 -1.92 -14.62
CA LEU A 253 -12.61 -2.90 -14.99
C LEU A 253 -12.44 -2.92 -16.51
N ALA A 254 -11.21 -3.16 -16.96
CA ALA A 254 -10.91 -3.35 -18.37
C ALA A 254 -11.47 -4.68 -18.91
N SER A 255 -11.48 -5.71 -18.09
CA SER A 255 -12.02 -7.04 -18.37
C SER A 255 -12.71 -7.60 -17.13
N GLN A 256 -13.68 -8.49 -17.32
CA GLN A 256 -14.29 -9.20 -16.21
C GLN A 256 -13.23 -10.03 -15.47
N ASP A 257 -13.20 -9.89 -14.14
CA ASP A 257 -12.25 -10.59 -13.28
C ASP A 257 -13.01 -11.37 -12.20
N PRO A 258 -12.92 -12.71 -12.18
CA PRO A 258 -13.64 -13.53 -11.22
C PRO A 258 -13.11 -13.40 -9.78
N PHE A 259 -11.93 -12.82 -9.55
CA PHE A 259 -11.33 -12.73 -8.23
C PHE A 259 -11.78 -11.49 -7.42
N LEU A 260 -12.46 -10.53 -8.05
CA LEU A 260 -13.11 -9.40 -7.39
C LEU A 260 -14.52 -9.77 -6.95
N GLU A 261 -14.60 -10.62 -5.93
CA GLU A 261 -15.88 -11.09 -5.39
C GLU A 261 -16.54 -10.02 -4.50
N PRO A 262 -17.88 -9.86 -4.59
CA PRO A 262 -18.65 -9.03 -3.66
C PRO A 262 -18.43 -9.43 -2.20
N GLY A 263 -18.45 -8.45 -1.30
CA GLY A 263 -18.28 -8.61 0.14
C GLY A 263 -16.84 -8.72 0.62
N ARG A 264 -15.84 -8.66 -0.28
CA ARG A 264 -14.42 -8.74 0.10
C ARG A 264 -13.73 -7.38 0.08
N ASP A 265 -12.81 -7.20 1.03
CA ASP A 265 -11.95 -6.03 1.14
C ASP A 265 -10.74 -6.13 0.20
N PHE A 266 -10.47 -5.06 -0.53
CA PHE A 266 -9.29 -4.93 -1.39
C PHE A 266 -8.63 -3.56 -1.22
N ILE A 267 -7.32 -3.54 -1.45
CA ILE A 267 -6.57 -2.32 -1.74
C ILE A 267 -6.55 -2.12 -3.25
N ILE A 268 -7.26 -1.09 -3.70
CA ILE A 268 -7.49 -0.80 -5.10
C ILE A 268 -6.66 0.42 -5.46
N LEU A 269 -5.79 0.25 -6.46
CA LEU A 269 -5.18 1.35 -7.19
C LEU A 269 -6.04 1.61 -8.43
N ALA A 270 -6.55 2.83 -8.55
CA ALA A 270 -7.36 3.24 -9.68
C ALA A 270 -6.92 4.61 -10.20
N ARG A 271 -7.33 4.91 -11.43
CA ARG A 271 -7.29 6.25 -11.99
C ARG A 271 -8.62 6.94 -11.73
N PHE A 272 -8.59 8.16 -11.21
CA PHE A 272 -9.80 8.94 -10.98
C PHE A 272 -10.30 9.56 -12.28
N ASP A 273 -11.49 9.21 -12.74
CA ASP A 273 -12.04 9.67 -14.03
C ASP A 273 -12.91 10.92 -13.89
N GLY A 274 -13.33 11.26 -12.67
CA GLY A 274 -14.19 12.40 -12.35
C GLY A 274 -15.45 11.98 -11.59
N MET A 275 -16.38 12.92 -11.46
CA MET A 275 -17.68 12.69 -10.83
C MET A 275 -18.75 12.45 -11.91
N ARG A 276 -19.67 11.52 -11.66
CA ARG A 276 -20.84 11.26 -12.52
C ARG A 276 -22.12 11.45 -11.71
N THR A 277 -23.08 12.19 -12.25
CA THR A 277 -24.44 12.25 -11.70
C THR A 277 -25.13 10.90 -11.94
N THR A 278 -25.66 10.30 -10.88
CA THR A 278 -26.49 9.10 -11.04
C THR A 278 -27.91 9.51 -11.40
N SER A 279 -28.53 8.77 -12.32
CA SER A 279 -29.82 9.07 -12.94
C SER A 279 -31.03 8.81 -12.03
N GLY A 280 -30.89 9.08 -10.73
CA GLY A 280 -31.96 8.99 -9.73
C GLY A 280 -32.64 10.33 -9.41
N ALA A 281 -32.18 11.45 -9.98
CA ALA A 281 -32.86 12.72 -9.85
C ALA A 281 -33.99 12.81 -10.88
N SER A 282 -35.20 12.55 -10.43
CA SER A 282 -36.40 13.10 -11.06
C SER A 282 -36.45 14.59 -10.73
N ASP A 283 -36.58 15.40 -11.77
CA ASP A 283 -36.83 16.85 -11.80
C ASP A 283 -35.61 17.76 -11.98
N GLU A 284 -35.76 18.70 -12.92
CA GLU A 284 -34.74 19.53 -13.56
C GLU A 284 -34.02 20.55 -12.64
N GLU A 285 -34.24 20.48 -11.33
CA GLU A 285 -33.64 21.38 -10.34
C GLU A 285 -32.79 20.65 -9.27
N ASP A 286 -32.89 19.32 -9.16
CA ASP A 286 -32.07 18.54 -8.22
C ASP A 286 -30.90 17.89 -8.96
N GLU A 287 -29.70 18.45 -8.77
CA GLU A 287 -28.49 17.78 -9.19
C GLU A 287 -28.31 16.47 -8.40
N GLY A 288 -28.71 15.36 -9.02
CA GLY A 288 -28.66 14.04 -8.39
C GLY A 288 -27.29 13.68 -7.81
N PRO A 289 -27.23 12.72 -6.86
CA PRO A 289 -26.00 12.43 -6.13
C PRO A 289 -24.86 12.08 -7.10
N ARG A 290 -23.81 12.89 -7.01
CA ARG A 290 -22.58 12.76 -7.80
C ARG A 290 -21.70 11.67 -7.18
N ILE A 291 -21.40 10.64 -7.95
CA ILE A 291 -20.57 9.51 -7.52
C ILE A 291 -19.24 9.53 -8.28
N PRO A 292 -18.09 9.38 -7.60
CA PRO A 292 -16.80 9.31 -8.26
C PRO A 292 -16.68 8.05 -9.11
N VAL A 293 -16.07 8.19 -10.29
CA VAL A 293 -15.80 7.09 -11.22
C VAL A 293 -14.31 6.81 -11.22
N LEU A 294 -13.96 5.53 -11.07
CA LEU A 294 -12.60 5.03 -10.95
C LEU A 294 -12.34 4.00 -12.04
N SER A 295 -11.24 4.12 -12.77
CA SER A 295 -10.74 3.05 -13.64
C SER A 295 -9.72 2.21 -12.88
N ILE A 296 -10.06 0.96 -12.54
CA ILE A 296 -9.22 0.07 -11.72
C ILE A 296 -7.99 -0.34 -12.53
N VAL A 297 -6.81 -0.14 -11.95
CA VAL A 297 -5.51 -0.45 -12.56
C VAL A 297 -4.92 -1.72 -11.97
N SER A 298 -4.99 -1.86 -10.65
CA SER A 298 -4.59 -3.08 -9.94
C SER A 298 -5.31 -3.16 -8.61
N TYR A 299 -5.51 -4.36 -8.09
CA TYR A 299 -6.09 -4.58 -6.78
C TYR A 299 -5.33 -5.69 -6.04
N TYR A 300 -5.32 -5.62 -4.71
CA TYR A 300 -4.61 -6.56 -3.86
C TYR A 300 -5.43 -6.83 -2.60
N MET A 301 -5.44 -8.07 -2.14
CA MET A 301 -6.01 -8.36 -0.83
C MET A 301 -5.11 -7.80 0.28
N PRO A 302 -5.66 -7.06 1.25
CA PRO A 302 -4.88 -6.63 2.41
C PRO A 302 -4.46 -7.88 3.20
N HIS A 303 -3.19 -7.94 3.57
CA HIS A 303 -2.70 -9.01 4.44
C HIS A 303 -3.36 -8.86 5.81
N PRO A 304 -3.81 -9.95 6.46
CA PRO A 304 -4.30 -9.90 7.83
C PRO A 304 -3.12 -9.61 8.76
N LEU A 305 -2.76 -8.34 8.89
CA LEU A 305 -1.60 -7.95 9.68
C LEU A 305 -1.97 -7.87 11.15
N VAL A 306 -1.28 -8.71 11.91
CA VAL A 306 -1.10 -8.68 13.36
C VAL A 306 -0.38 -7.37 13.71
N VAL A 307 -0.93 -6.64 14.69
CA VAL A 307 -0.50 -5.30 15.10
C VAL A 307 1.00 -5.21 15.39
N TYR A 308 1.62 -4.09 15.00
CA TYR A 308 2.92 -3.62 15.49
C TYR A 308 2.74 -2.64 16.65
#